data_AF-A0A4S1ZB15-F1
#
_entry.id   AF-A0A4S1ZB15-F1
#
_cell.length_a   1.000
_cell.length_b   1.000
_cell.length_c   1.000
_cell.angle_alpha   90.00
_cell.angle_beta   90.00
_cell.angle_gamma   90.00
#
_symmetry.space_group_name_H-M   'P 1'
#
loop_
_entity.id
_entity.type
_entity.pdbx_description
1 polymer ?
#
loop_
_entity_poly.entity_id
_entity_poly.type
_entity_poly.pdbx_seq_one_letter_code
_entity_poly.pdbx_strand_id
1 'polypeptide(L)' 'MKAAFYALEQKVYSGPLPAPEDFAQYEKTLPGATDCILRMTERQIEYRIKQEDKIIDGKLKMAARGQYL' A
#
# COMPACT_ATOMS: atom_id res chain seq x y z
N MET A 1 42.08 14.39 -14.26
CA MET A 1 41.30 14.34 -13.00
C MET A 1 40.04 13.53 -13.25
N LYS A 2 39.86 12.40 -12.54
CA LYS A 2 38.69 11.51 -12.67
C LYS A 2 37.45 12.21 -12.10
N ALA A 3 36.43 12.42 -12.94
CA ALA A 3 35.12 12.84 -12.47
C ALA A 3 34.49 11.68 -11.68
N ALA A 4 34.26 11.90 -10.38
CA ALA A 4 33.57 10.95 -9.52
C ALA A 4 32.07 10.95 -9.90
N PHE A 5 31.62 9.88 -10.53
CA PHE A 5 30.19 9.59 -10.68
C PHE A 5 29.63 9.28 -9.30
N TYR A 6 28.95 10.25 -8.69
CA TYR A 6 28.12 9.99 -7.51
C TYR A 6 26.80 9.39 -7.99
N ALA A 7 26.62 8.09 -7.80
CA ALA A 7 25.33 7.44 -8.01
C ALA A 7 24.41 7.82 -6.83
N LEU A 8 23.43 8.68 -7.09
CA LEU A 8 22.33 8.96 -6.16
C LEU A 8 21.37 7.76 -6.21
N GLU A 9 21.41 6.89 -5.19
CA GLU A 9 20.38 5.86 -5.02
C GLU A 9 19.09 6.53 -4.52
N GLN A 10 18.12 6.70 -5.41
CA GLN A 10 16.81 7.21 -5.07
C GLN A 10 15.90 6.02 -4.69
N LYS A 11 15.72 5.77 -3.39
CA LYS A 11 14.75 4.75 -2.92
C LYS A 11 13.34 5.31 -3.02
N VAL A 12 12.52 4.72 -3.90
CA VAL A 12 11.10 5.07 -4.04
C VAL A 12 10.28 4.04 -3.28
N TYR A 13 9.64 4.48 -2.20
CA TYR A 13 8.68 3.68 -1.45
C TYR A 13 7.28 3.98 -1.99
N SER A 14 6.50 2.94 -2.26
CA SER A 14 5.14 3.04 -2.81
C SER A 14 4.19 2.17 -1.99
N GLY A 15 3.00 2.70 -1.73
CA GLY A 15 1.99 2.06 -0.90
C GLY A 15 1.66 2.85 0.36
N PRO A 16 0.81 2.30 1.24
CA PRO A 16 0.31 2.98 2.44
C PRO A 16 1.33 3.06 3.59
N LEU A 17 2.49 2.39 3.48
CA LEU A 17 3.52 2.36 4.51
C LEU A 17 4.61 3.40 4.26
N PRO A 18 5.11 4.06 5.31
CA PRO A 18 6.32 4.88 5.23
C PRO A 18 7.55 4.01 4.98
N ALA A 19 8.70 4.66 4.74
CA ALA A 19 9.96 3.94 4.61
C ALA A 19 10.28 3.17 5.90
N PRO A 20 10.93 1.99 5.83
CA PRO A 20 11.34 1.24 7.01
C PRO A 20 12.17 2.08 8.00
N GLU A 21 13.00 2.96 7.44
CA GLU A 21 13.90 3.85 8.19
C GLU A 21 13.13 4.91 9.01
N ASP A 22 11.93 5.29 8.57
CA ASP A 22 11.13 6.37 9.18
C ASP A 22 10.32 5.91 10.40
N PHE A 23 10.02 4.61 10.53
CA PHE A 23 9.22 4.10 11.66
C PHE A 23 9.82 4.43 13.02
N ALA A 24 11.16 4.36 13.13
CA ALA A 24 11.85 4.70 14.37
C ALA A 24 11.67 6.17 14.76
N GLN A 25 11.53 7.08 13.78
CA GLN A 25 11.29 8.50 14.01
C GLN A 25 9.86 8.73 14.53
N TYR A 26 8.87 8.05 13.93
CA TYR A 26 7.48 8.11 14.37
C TYR A 26 7.34 7.62 15.82
N GLU A 27 7.95 6.48 16.15
CA GLU A 27 7.87 5.91 17.49
C GLU A 27 8.50 6.81 18.56
N LYS A 28 9.62 7.45 18.24
CA LYS A 28 10.27 8.42 19.13
C LYS A 28 9.42 9.68 19.32
N THR A 29 8.75 10.14 18.27
CA THR A 29 7.94 11.36 18.31
C THR A 29 6.64 11.13 19.07
N LEU A 30 6.01 9.96 18.86
CA LEU A 30 4.79 9.55 19.50
C LEU A 30 4.84 8.04 19.75
N PRO A 31 5.06 7.61 21.00
CA PRO A 31 5.03 6.19 21.35
C PRO A 31 3.71 5.54 20.92
N GLY A 32 3.79 4.38 20.28
CA GLY A 32 2.67 3.65 19.69
C GLY A 32 2.28 4.08 18.27
N ALA A 33 2.93 5.08 17.69
CA ALA A 33 2.64 5.52 16.32
C ALA A 33 2.93 4.44 15.28
N THR A 34 4.00 3.66 15.45
CA THR A 34 4.36 2.57 14.52
C THR A 34 3.24 1.54 14.41
N ASP A 35 2.77 1.05 15.56
CA ASP A 35 1.69 0.08 15.65
C ASP A 35 0.35 0.65 15.13
N CYS A 36 0.09 1.94 15.36
CA CYS A 36 -1.05 2.63 14.77
C CYS A 36 -0.98 2.64 13.23
N ILE A 37 0.17 2.98 12.65
CA ILE A 37 0.39 3.00 11.19
C ILE A 37 0.21 1.61 10.58
N LEU A 38 0.75 0.58 11.22
CA LEU A 38 0.62 -0.81 10.76
C LEU A 38 -0.85 -1.25 10.76
N ARG A 39 -1.58 -1.05 11.88
CA ARG A 39 -3.01 -1.40 11.96
C ARG A 39 -3.87 -0.61 10.97
N MET A 40 -3.58 0.68 10.79
CA MET A 40 -4.28 1.51 9.81
C MET A 40 -4.04 0.98 8.39
N THR A 41 -2.83 0.55 8.09
CA THR A 41 -2.47 -0.05 6.80
C THR A 41 -3.18 -1.37 6.57
N GLU A 42 -3.14 -2.28 7.54
CA GLU A 42 -3.84 -3.58 7.46
C GLU A 42 -5.32 -3.38 7.16
N ARG A 43 -5.97 -2.47 7.90
CA ARG A 43 -7.39 -2.15 7.68
C ARG A 43 -7.67 -1.58 6.28
N GLN A 44 -6.78 -0.76 5.74
CA GLN A 44 -6.91 -0.24 4.37
C GLN A 44 -6.79 -1.37 3.33
N ILE A 45 -5.84 -2.29 3.52
CA ILE A 45 -5.65 -3.46 2.65
C ILE A 45 -6.87 -4.36 2.70
N GLU A 46 -7.36 -4.70 3.90
CA GLU A 46 -8.59 -5.49 4.06
C GLU A 46 -9.80 -4.85 3.37
N TYR A 47 -9.96 -3.53 3.51
CA TYR A 47 -11.04 -2.82 2.86
C TYR A 47 -10.92 -2.88 1.33
N ARG A 48 -9.71 -2.72 0.78
CA ARG A 48 -9.47 -2.85 -0.66
C ARG A 48 -9.83 -4.26 -1.15
N ILE A 49 -9.38 -5.31 -0.48
CA ILE A 49 -9.70 -6.70 -0.84
C ILE A 49 -11.23 -6.89 -0.89
N LYS A 50 -11.94 -6.44 0.15
CA LYS A 50 -13.41 -6.53 0.20
C LYS A 50 -14.11 -5.77 -0.92
N GLN A 51 -13.54 -4.66 -1.39
CA GLN A 51 -14.08 -3.91 -2.54
C GLN A 51 -13.80 -4.63 -3.86
N GLU A 52 -12.59 -5.18 -4.03
CA GLU A 52 -12.22 -5.96 -5.21
C GLU A 52 -13.11 -7.20 -5.35
N ASP A 53 -13.38 -7.92 -4.27
CA ASP A 53 -14.29 -9.07 -4.25
C ASP A 53 -15.70 -8.70 -4.75
N LYS A 54 -16.24 -7.59 -4.26
CA LYS A 54 -17.55 -7.09 -4.69
C LYS A 54 -17.58 -6.71 -6.17
N ILE A 55 -16.51 -6.07 -6.65
CA ILE A 55 -16.37 -5.70 -8.06
C ILE A 55 -16.30 -6.95 -8.93
N ILE A 56 -15.53 -7.97 -8.52
CA ILE A 56 -15.39 -9.24 -9.24
C ILE A 56 -16.75 -9.96 -9.30
N ASP A 57 -17.46 -10.08 -8.17
CA ASP A 57 -18.79 -10.69 -8.12
C ASP A 57 -19.80 -9.93 -9.01
N GLY A 58 -19.79 -8.60 -8.96
CA GLY A 58 -20.60 -7.76 -9.85
C GLY A 58 -20.30 -8.01 -11.33
N LYS A 59 -19.02 -8.09 -11.71
CA LYS A 59 -18.59 -8.39 -13.08
C LYS A 59 -19.04 -9.79 -13.53
N LEU A 60 -18.90 -10.81 -12.67
CA LEU A 60 -19.34 -12.18 -12.99
C LEU A 60 -20.85 -12.24 -13.25
N LYS A 61 -21.65 -11.58 -12.40
CA LYS A 61 -23.11 -11.51 -12.58
C LYS A 61 -23.50 -10.80 -13.88
N MET A 62 -22.81 -9.72 -14.23
CA MET A 62 -23.04 -9.00 -15.49
C MET A 62 -22.66 -9.86 -16.70
N ALA A 63 -21.51 -10.54 -16.66
CA ALA A 63 -21.04 -11.42 -17.72
C ALA A 63 -22.02 -12.59 -17.94
N ALA A 64 -22.48 -13.24 -16.87
CA ALA A 64 -23.46 -14.31 -16.95
C ALA A 64 -24.77 -13.84 -17.61
N ARG A 65 -25.29 -12.67 -17.24
CA ARG A 65 -26.50 -12.10 -17.87
C ARG A 65 -26.33 -11.86 -19.38
N GLY A 66 -25.15 -11.43 -19.81
CA GLY A 66 -24.83 -11.21 -21.22
C GLY A 66 -24.73 -12.50 -22.04
N GLN A 67 -24.56 -13.67 -21.41
CA GLN A 67 -24.53 -14.97 -22.11
C GLN A 67 -25.92 -15.54 -22.41
N TYR A 68 -26.97 -15.03 -21.75
CA TYR A 68 -28.36 -15.49 -21.94
C TYR A 68 -29.15 -14.65 -22.96
N LEU A 69 -28.60 -13.53 -23.43
CA LEU A 69 -29.16 -12.66 -24.48
C LEU A 69 -28.57 -13.01 -25.83
#